data_AF-A0A3B3BM97-F1
#
_entry.id   AF-A0A3B3BM97-F1
#
_cell.length_a   1.000
_cell.length_b   1.000
_cell.length_c   1.000
_cell.angle_alpha   90.00
_cell.angle_beta   90.00
_cell.angle_gamma   90.00
#
_symmetry.space_group_name_H-M   'P 1'
#
loop_
_entity.id
_entity.type
_entity.pdbx_description
1 polymer ?
#
loop_
_entity_poly.entity_id
_entity_poly.type
_entity_poly.pdbx_seq_one_letter_code
_entity_poly.pdbx_strand_id
1 'polypeptide(L)'
;MQTLLLIYLFAVVCWARIDSNQENIETLMDNVVVLRVPYDHGIVSNVPLTCGQAYINKPIFWKKNGVELTPPLEGNQVTVVVTEMDGGNYSCHLGPDKEYLNHTVILVQLDPDNRTVILEKKSPEEGHIHCSAPNYKGSFHCTWKRTKHRSHAPVLLVRAERYLESIPCELDADGSGVHCQDAACPYKEEQYRISLTVYIHSYARLEAYTKSFYLREIVRPAVLPNLRISQGKNFSWDYPDSWEKPSTFFGLHFEIKAVPYGHSCHSGEFIMFNRTEHTSYEINFKPKKYVFCVRAQDKHTRGPWSQWSQCT
;
A
#
# COMPACT_ATOMS: atom_id res chain seq x y z
N MET A 1 -31.47 21.18 51.17
CA MET A 1 -30.94 21.58 49.84
C MET A 1 -29.44 21.91 49.90
N GLN A 2 -28.62 21.08 50.57
CA GLN A 2 -27.18 21.36 50.73
C GLN A 2 -26.30 20.14 50.43
N THR A 3 -26.89 18.94 50.35
CA THR A 3 -26.20 17.69 50.01
C THR A 3 -26.22 17.35 48.51
N LEU A 4 -27.16 17.91 47.74
CA LEU A 4 -27.24 17.70 46.29
C LEU A 4 -26.26 18.58 45.49
N LEU A 5 -25.75 19.66 46.08
CA LEU A 5 -24.79 20.58 45.45
C LEU A 5 -23.34 20.06 45.47
N LEU A 6 -23.01 19.19 46.43
CA LEU A 6 -21.66 18.62 46.59
C LEU A 6 -21.38 17.46 45.63
N ILE A 7 -22.41 16.73 45.20
CA ILE A 7 -22.27 15.59 44.27
C ILE A 7 -22.08 16.10 42.83
N TYR A 8 -22.64 17.26 42.50
CA TYR A 8 -22.46 17.87 41.18
C TYR A 8 -21.06 18.48 40.98
N LEU A 9 -20.44 18.99 42.05
CA LEU A 9 -19.07 19.53 41.99
C LEU A 9 -18.00 18.44 41.86
N PHE A 10 -18.21 17.23 42.39
CA PHE A 10 -17.29 16.10 42.17
C PHE A 10 -17.41 15.49 40.76
N ALA A 11 -18.60 15.52 40.15
CA ALA A 11 -18.78 15.04 38.79
C ALA A 11 -18.12 15.95 37.74
N VAL A 12 -18.13 17.28 37.95
CA VAL A 12 -17.51 18.24 37.02
C VAL A 12 -15.98 18.27 37.16
N VAL A 13 -15.42 17.99 38.34
CA VAL A 13 -13.96 17.91 38.52
C VAL A 13 -13.38 16.59 38.01
N CYS A 14 -14.13 15.49 38.01
CA CYS A 14 -13.67 14.22 37.45
C CYS A 14 -13.72 14.11 35.91
N TRP A 15 -14.33 15.08 35.21
CA TRP A 15 -14.38 15.11 33.75
C TRP A 15 -13.32 16.05 33.13
N ALA A 16 -12.49 16.69 33.96
CA ALA A 16 -11.43 17.58 33.52
C ALA A 16 -10.05 17.09 33.99
N ARG A 17 -9.68 15.86 33.59
CA ARG A 17 -8.30 15.36 33.41
C ARG A 17 -8.33 13.88 33.01
N ILE A 18 -8.99 13.60 31.89
CA ILE A 18 -8.56 12.45 31.08
C ILE A 18 -7.58 13.06 30.09
N ASP A 19 -6.33 12.67 30.26
CA ASP A 19 -5.13 13.18 29.61
C ASP A 19 -5.31 13.18 28.07
N SER A 20 -5.39 14.36 27.45
CA SER A 20 -5.49 14.49 25.99
C SER A 20 -4.26 13.93 25.26
N ASN A 21 -3.21 13.53 25.98
CA ASN A 21 -2.00 12.94 25.40
C ASN A 21 -2.21 11.50 24.91
N GLN A 22 -3.19 10.75 25.45
CA GLN A 22 -3.32 9.33 25.14
C GLN A 22 -3.96 9.06 23.76
N GLU A 23 -4.75 10.00 23.22
CA GLU A 23 -5.38 9.85 21.89
C GLU A 23 -4.38 9.93 20.72
N ASN A 24 -3.20 10.52 20.94
CA ASN A 24 -2.18 10.72 19.90
C ASN A 24 -1.14 9.60 19.83
N ILE A 25 -1.19 8.62 20.74
CA ILE A 25 -0.18 7.58 20.88
C ILE A 25 -0.85 6.22 20.68
N GLU A 26 -0.50 5.53 19.59
CA GLU A 26 -1.10 4.24 19.22
C GLU A 26 -0.01 3.16 19.07
N THR A 27 -0.28 1.94 19.53
CA THR A 27 0.61 0.80 19.26
C THR A 27 0.27 0.22 17.90
N LEU A 28 1.19 0.31 16.94
CA LEU A 28 0.98 -0.20 15.58
C LEU A 28 1.27 -1.69 15.45
N MET A 29 2.31 -2.15 16.15
CA MET A 29 2.72 -3.55 16.29
C MET A 29 3.59 -3.70 17.53
N ASP A 30 4.00 -4.93 17.85
CA ASP A 30 4.88 -5.22 18.98
C ASP A 30 6.12 -4.30 18.98
N ASN A 31 6.36 -3.66 20.12
CA ASN A 31 7.46 -2.72 20.33
C ASN A 31 7.48 -1.49 19.41
N VAL A 32 6.43 -1.19 18.63
CA VAL A 32 6.35 0.01 17.78
C VAL A 32 5.14 0.85 18.12
N VAL A 33 5.41 2.08 18.54
CA VAL A 33 4.41 3.10 18.88
C VAL A 33 4.45 4.21 17.84
N VAL A 34 3.27 4.67 17.45
CA VAL A 34 3.06 5.81 16.55
C VAL A 34 2.59 6.99 17.36
N LEU A 35 3.38 8.06 17.33
CA LEU A 35 3.03 9.37 17.86
C LEU A 35 2.49 10.23 16.71
N ARG A 36 1.20 10.56 16.77
CA ARG A 36 0.55 11.46 15.81
C ARG A 36 0.74 12.91 16.26
N VAL A 37 1.27 13.73 15.37
CA VAL A 37 1.51 15.17 15.66
C VAL A 37 0.98 16.05 14.54
N PRO A 38 0.42 17.23 14.84
CA PRO A 38 0.09 18.20 13.80
C PRO A 38 1.35 18.71 13.09
N TYR A 39 1.16 19.33 11.93
CA TYR A 39 2.25 20.00 11.23
C TYR A 39 2.49 21.39 11.85
N ASP A 40 3.27 21.44 12.93
CA ASP A 40 3.74 22.68 13.55
C ASP A 40 5.18 22.53 14.05
N HIS A 41 5.93 23.63 14.10
CA HIS A 41 7.32 23.63 14.54
C HIS A 41 7.38 23.68 16.08
N GLY A 42 8.34 22.98 16.67
CA GLY A 42 8.53 22.96 18.12
C GLY A 42 7.46 22.22 18.89
N ILE A 43 6.68 21.33 18.25
CA ILE A 43 5.78 20.42 18.96
C ILE A 43 6.62 19.53 19.87
N VAL A 44 6.23 19.48 21.14
CA VAL A 44 6.83 18.64 22.15
C VAL A 44 5.75 17.71 22.69
N SER A 45 6.03 16.41 22.67
CA SER A 45 5.11 15.38 23.16
C SER A 45 5.79 14.50 24.20
N ASN A 46 5.04 14.18 25.25
CA ASN A 46 5.49 13.29 26.31
C ASN A 46 4.98 11.88 26.03
N VAL A 47 5.88 10.93 25.80
CA VAL A 47 5.54 9.54 25.52
C VAL A 47 5.92 8.67 26.71
N PRO A 48 4.96 8.01 27.39
CA PRO A 48 5.27 7.07 28.46
C PRO A 48 5.83 5.77 27.87
N LEU A 49 6.91 5.27 28.46
CA LEU A 49 7.56 4.02 28.12
C LEU A 49 7.58 3.09 29.33
N THR A 50 7.50 1.78 29.07
CA THR A 50 7.63 0.73 30.08
C THR A 50 8.59 -0.34 29.56
N CYS A 51 9.55 -0.76 30.39
CA CYS A 51 10.51 -1.80 29.99
C CYS A 51 9.83 -3.19 29.98
N GLY A 52 8.94 -3.42 30.95
CA GLY A 52 8.11 -4.62 31.03
C GLY A 52 7.67 -4.92 32.46
N GLN A 53 6.58 -5.68 32.61
CA GLN A 53 6.04 -6.01 33.93
C GLN A 53 6.99 -6.87 34.78
N ALA A 54 7.88 -7.64 34.14
CA ALA A 54 8.87 -8.47 34.82
C ALA A 54 9.99 -7.68 35.53
N TYR A 55 10.13 -6.39 35.22
CA TYR A 55 11.26 -5.56 35.65
C TYR A 55 10.87 -4.47 36.66
N ILE A 56 9.71 -4.60 37.29
CA ILE A 56 9.28 -3.72 38.38
C ILE A 56 10.32 -3.77 39.52
N ASN A 57 10.68 -2.60 40.05
CA ASN A 57 11.69 -2.42 41.11
C ASN A 57 13.11 -2.89 40.75
N LYS A 58 13.42 -3.10 39.48
CA LYS A 58 14.80 -3.38 39.02
C LYS A 58 15.52 -2.08 38.63
N PRO A 59 16.87 -2.02 38.72
CA PRO A 59 17.64 -0.89 38.24
C PRO A 59 17.69 -0.90 36.71
N ILE A 60 16.83 -0.09 36.09
CA ILE A 60 16.68 -0.02 34.63
C ILE A 60 17.23 1.30 34.12
N PHE A 61 18.00 1.25 33.04
CA PHE A 61 18.56 2.40 32.35
C PHE A 61 18.11 2.43 30.89
N TRP A 62 17.81 3.61 30.35
CA TRP A 62 17.35 3.77 28.98
C TRP A 62 18.39 4.38 28.05
N LYS A 63 18.39 3.91 26.81
CA LYS A 63 19.19 4.46 25.70
C LYS A 63 18.27 4.84 24.55
N LYS A 64 18.62 5.91 23.82
CA LYS A 64 17.97 6.28 22.55
C LYS A 64 18.94 6.00 21.41
N ASN A 65 18.52 5.17 20.47
CA ASN A 65 19.32 4.74 19.31
C ASN A 65 20.70 4.21 19.73
N GLY A 66 20.77 3.48 20.85
CA GLY A 66 22.01 2.95 21.42
C GLY A 66 22.87 3.95 22.21
N VAL A 67 22.49 5.23 22.25
CA VAL A 67 23.21 6.29 22.96
C VAL A 67 22.56 6.55 24.33
N GLU A 68 23.40 6.78 25.34
CA GLU A 68 22.93 7.15 26.68
C GLU A 68 22.27 8.53 26.69
N LEU A 69 21.15 8.63 27.39
CA LEU A 69 20.42 9.88 27.53
C LEU A 69 21.10 10.79 28.56
N THR A 70 21.07 12.09 28.32
CA THR A 70 21.59 13.12 29.23
C THR A 70 20.49 14.14 29.52
N PRO A 71 19.95 14.20 30.76
CA PRO A 71 20.29 13.37 31.91
C PRO A 71 19.88 11.89 31.72
N PRO A 72 20.52 10.96 32.46
CA PRO A 72 20.13 9.55 32.44
C PRO A 72 18.66 9.36 32.80
N LEU A 73 17.97 8.47 32.08
CA LEU A 73 16.62 8.03 32.43
C LEU A 73 16.67 6.67 33.10
N GLU A 74 16.13 6.61 34.31
CA GLU A 74 16.15 5.44 35.18
C GLU A 74 14.74 5.00 35.59
N GLY A 75 14.57 3.70 35.77
CA GLY A 75 13.32 3.10 36.23
C GLY A 75 12.57 2.32 35.15
N ASN A 76 11.67 1.45 35.59
CA ASN A 76 10.88 0.60 34.70
C ASN A 76 9.90 1.40 33.83
N GLN A 77 9.31 2.45 34.40
CA GLN A 77 8.41 3.37 33.73
C GLN A 77 9.05 4.75 33.67
N VAL A 78 9.19 5.29 32.45
CA VAL A 78 9.77 6.60 32.21
C VAL A 78 8.91 7.36 31.21
N THR A 79 9.01 8.68 31.20
CA THR A 79 8.39 9.52 30.17
C THR A 79 9.50 10.18 29.37
N VAL A 80 9.47 9.99 28.05
CA VAL A 80 10.43 10.60 27.14
C VAL A 80 9.78 11.77 26.42
N VAL A 81 10.59 12.80 26.18
CA VAL A 81 10.19 13.97 25.40
C VAL A 81 10.57 13.73 23.95
N VAL A 82 9.58 13.77 23.05
CA VAL A 82 9.76 13.69 21.60
C VAL A 82 9.45 15.06 21.03
N THR A 83 10.45 15.66 20.37
CA THR A 83 10.32 16.97 19.73
C THR A 83 10.20 16.77 18.23
N GLU A 84 9.13 17.31 17.64
CA GLU A 84 8.84 17.21 16.20
C GLU A 84 8.96 15.76 15.69
N MET A 85 9.90 15.50 14.78
CA MET A 85 10.13 14.19 14.16
C MET A 85 11.25 13.38 14.83
N ASP A 86 11.74 13.79 16.00
CA ASP A 86 12.86 13.17 16.69
C ASP A 86 12.43 12.00 17.59
N GLY A 87 11.73 11.02 17.00
CA GLY A 87 11.49 9.73 17.62
C GLY A 87 12.75 8.84 17.64
N GLY A 88 12.57 7.53 17.72
CA GLY A 88 13.69 6.59 17.68
C GLY A 88 13.47 5.31 18.47
N ASN A 89 14.50 4.48 18.53
CA ASN A 89 14.51 3.25 19.31
C ASN A 89 14.94 3.55 20.75
N TYR A 90 14.04 3.34 21.70
CA TYR A 90 14.31 3.44 23.13
C TYR A 90 14.48 2.04 23.71
N SER A 91 15.71 1.67 24.04
CA SER A 91 16.02 0.37 24.62
C SER A 91 16.24 0.50 26.13
N CYS A 92 15.69 -0.45 26.89
CA CYS A 92 15.89 -0.53 28.33
C CYS A 92 16.90 -1.64 28.68
N HIS A 93 17.72 -1.36 29.69
CA HIS A 93 18.85 -2.19 30.07
C HIS A 93 18.89 -2.43 31.58
N LEU A 94 19.33 -3.62 32.00
CA LEU A 94 19.47 -3.98 33.41
C LEU A 94 20.84 -3.61 33.96
N GLY A 95 20.86 -2.89 35.08
CA GLY A 95 22.00 -2.79 35.98
C GLY A 95 23.30 -2.20 35.38
N PRO A 96 24.43 -2.34 36.09
CA PRO A 96 25.73 -1.81 35.65
C PRO A 96 26.30 -2.51 34.40
N ASP A 97 25.89 -3.76 34.16
CA ASP A 97 26.35 -4.58 33.04
C ASP A 97 25.69 -4.20 31.70
N LYS A 98 24.68 -3.31 31.73
CA LYS A 98 23.94 -2.78 30.56
C LYS A 98 23.33 -3.88 29.69
N GLU A 99 22.89 -4.99 30.29
CA GLU A 99 22.21 -6.09 29.60
C GLU A 99 20.93 -5.58 28.94
N TYR A 100 20.74 -5.85 27.65
CA TYR A 100 19.53 -5.46 26.93
C TYR A 100 18.32 -6.30 27.38
N LEU A 101 17.20 -5.65 27.68
CA LEU A 101 15.98 -6.31 28.13
C LEU A 101 14.84 -6.24 27.11
N ASN A 102 14.53 -5.02 26.65
CA ASN A 102 13.45 -4.76 25.72
C ASN A 102 13.66 -3.41 25.03
N HIS A 103 12.79 -3.07 24.08
CA HIS A 103 12.78 -1.76 23.44
C HIS A 103 11.38 -1.33 23.02
N THR A 104 11.23 -0.03 22.79
CA THR A 104 10.09 0.58 22.11
C THR A 104 10.62 1.53 21.05
N VAL A 105 10.23 1.32 19.79
CA VAL A 105 10.47 2.26 18.71
C VAL A 105 9.31 3.25 18.66
N ILE A 106 9.61 4.53 18.84
CA ILE A 106 8.66 5.62 18.63
C ILE A 106 8.84 6.14 17.21
N LEU A 107 7.83 5.95 16.38
CA LEU A 107 7.72 6.58 15.08
C LEU A 107 6.73 7.74 15.13
N VAL A 108 6.98 8.80 14.37
CA VAL A 108 6.18 10.01 14.33
C VAL A 108 5.44 10.10 13.00
N GLN A 109 4.13 10.25 13.06
CA GLN A 109 3.27 10.44 11.88
C GLN A 109 2.62 11.82 11.94
N LEU A 110 2.55 12.52 10.81
CA LEU A 110 1.78 13.76 10.73
C LEU A 110 0.29 13.46 10.72
N ASP A 111 -0.48 14.25 11.46
CA ASP A 111 -1.94 14.20 11.46
C ASP A 111 -2.54 15.62 11.37
N PRO A 112 -3.23 15.99 10.26
CA PRO A 112 -3.45 15.17 9.07
C PRO A 112 -2.14 14.92 8.29
N ASP A 113 -2.04 13.76 7.63
CA ASP A 113 -0.89 13.36 6.80
C ASP A 113 -0.88 14.10 5.44
N ASN A 114 -0.83 15.43 5.50
CA ASN A 114 -0.96 16.31 4.33
C ASN A 114 0.34 16.47 3.54
N ARG A 115 1.42 15.81 3.95
CA ARG A 115 2.76 16.08 3.41
C ARG A 115 3.61 14.83 3.29
N THR A 116 3.14 13.84 2.55
CA THR A 116 3.89 12.61 2.28
C THR A 116 5.10 12.88 1.38
N VAL A 117 6.25 12.28 1.71
CA VAL A 117 7.54 12.50 1.00
C VAL A 117 8.32 11.22 0.70
N ILE A 118 7.88 10.06 1.21
CA ILE A 118 8.62 8.81 1.05
C ILE A 118 8.33 8.15 -0.30
N LEU A 119 7.07 8.03 -0.69
CA LEU A 119 6.64 7.45 -1.97
C LEU A 119 6.29 8.52 -3.00
N GLU A 120 6.68 8.28 -4.24
CA GLU A 120 6.33 9.08 -5.40
C GLU A 120 4.84 8.94 -5.70
N LYS A 121 4.15 10.06 -5.97
CA LYS A 121 2.78 10.06 -6.50
C LYS A 121 2.85 10.07 -8.02
N LYS A 122 2.31 9.05 -8.68
CA LYS A 122 2.35 8.98 -10.15
C LYS A 122 1.40 9.98 -10.80
N SER A 123 0.18 10.10 -10.28
CA SER A 123 -0.81 11.11 -10.70
C SER A 123 -1.88 11.29 -9.60
N PRO A 124 -2.71 12.35 -9.66
CA PRO A 124 -3.86 12.51 -8.75
C PRO A 124 -4.78 11.30 -8.71
N GLU A 125 -5.01 10.66 -9.87
CA GLU A 125 -5.92 9.53 -10.04
C GLU A 125 -5.29 8.19 -9.65
N GLU A 126 -4.03 7.95 -10.05
CA GLU A 126 -3.38 6.66 -9.78
C GLU A 126 -2.83 6.55 -8.35
N GLY A 127 -2.47 7.68 -7.73
CA GLY A 127 -1.92 7.73 -6.37
C GLY A 127 -0.47 7.23 -6.27
N HIS A 128 -0.13 6.67 -5.10
CA HIS A 128 1.21 6.16 -4.76
C HIS A 128 1.37 4.65 -4.97
N ILE A 129 0.26 3.91 -4.88
CA ILE A 129 0.24 2.45 -4.93
C ILE A 129 -0.45 2.03 -6.23
N HIS A 130 0.17 1.10 -6.96
CA HIS A 130 -0.30 0.61 -8.25
C HIS A 130 -0.51 -0.90 -8.17
N CYS A 131 -1.77 -1.33 -8.30
CA CYS A 131 -2.14 -2.73 -8.19
C CYS A 131 -2.58 -3.29 -9.54
N SER A 132 -2.29 -4.57 -9.76
CA SER A 132 -2.79 -5.33 -10.91
C SER A 132 -3.07 -6.77 -10.53
N ALA A 133 -4.06 -7.36 -11.18
CA ALA A 133 -4.40 -8.76 -11.03
C ALA A 133 -4.47 -9.41 -12.43
N PRO A 134 -3.96 -10.64 -12.63
CA PRO A 134 -4.03 -11.28 -13.94
C PRO A 134 -5.42 -11.82 -14.29
N ASN A 135 -6.26 -12.04 -13.27
CA ASN A 135 -7.60 -12.66 -13.36
C ASN A 135 -8.39 -12.42 -12.06
N TYR A 136 -9.53 -13.11 -11.92
CA TYR A 136 -10.47 -12.95 -10.81
C TYR A 136 -10.28 -13.94 -9.65
N LYS A 137 -9.16 -14.70 -9.60
CA LYS A 137 -8.88 -15.70 -8.54
C LYS A 137 -8.44 -15.10 -7.20
N GLY A 138 -8.50 -13.78 -7.05
CA GLY A 138 -8.10 -13.08 -5.83
C GLY A 138 -6.59 -12.83 -5.67
N SER A 139 -5.74 -13.33 -6.57
CA SER A 139 -4.31 -12.99 -6.57
C SER A 139 -4.07 -11.62 -7.18
N PHE A 140 -3.33 -10.75 -6.49
CA PHE A 140 -2.95 -9.43 -7.00
C PHE A 140 -1.57 -9.01 -6.51
N HIS A 141 -0.93 -8.13 -7.28
CA HIS A 141 0.35 -7.51 -6.93
C HIS A 141 0.20 -6.01 -6.90
N CYS A 142 0.65 -5.39 -5.80
CA CYS A 142 0.68 -3.95 -5.64
C CYS A 142 2.11 -3.46 -5.53
N THR A 143 2.45 -2.40 -6.25
CA THR A 143 3.80 -1.82 -6.28
C THR A 143 3.75 -0.33 -5.94
N TRP A 144 4.88 0.19 -5.49
CA TRP A 144 5.09 1.61 -5.24
C TRP A 144 6.53 1.99 -5.56
N LYS A 145 6.76 3.28 -5.77
CA LYS A 145 8.10 3.81 -6.02
C LYS A 145 8.48 4.81 -4.93
N ARG A 146 9.67 4.62 -4.35
CA ARG A 146 10.25 5.55 -3.37
C ARG A 146 10.81 6.78 -4.06
N THR A 147 10.78 7.92 -3.38
CA THR A 147 11.46 9.13 -3.84
C THR A 147 12.97 8.92 -3.81
N LYS A 148 13.69 9.63 -4.69
CA LYS A 148 15.16 9.53 -4.81
C LYS A 148 15.89 9.76 -3.48
N HIS A 149 15.40 10.66 -2.64
CA HIS A 149 16.01 10.98 -1.34
C HIS A 149 15.73 9.93 -0.26
N ARG A 150 14.78 9.02 -0.50
CA ARG A 150 14.30 8.00 0.45
C ARG A 150 14.30 6.61 -0.20
N SER A 151 15.22 6.37 -1.13
CA SER A 151 15.31 5.12 -1.91
C SER A 151 15.47 3.86 -1.06
N HIS A 152 16.00 3.99 0.15
CA HIS A 152 16.22 2.89 1.09
C HIS A 152 15.22 2.85 2.25
N ALA A 153 14.12 3.63 2.19
CA ALA A 153 13.12 3.64 3.25
C ALA A 153 12.48 2.25 3.44
N PRO A 154 12.66 1.59 4.60
CA PRO A 154 12.09 0.27 4.84
C PRO A 154 10.57 0.33 5.01
N VAL A 155 9.90 -0.69 4.47
CA VAL A 155 8.48 -0.95 4.74
C VAL A 155 8.38 -1.59 6.12
N LEU A 156 7.59 -0.99 6.99
CA LEU A 156 7.36 -1.48 8.34
C LEU A 156 6.27 -2.55 8.36
N LEU A 157 5.15 -2.28 7.70
CA LEU A 157 3.97 -3.11 7.73
C LEU A 157 3.14 -2.91 6.47
N VAL A 158 2.57 -3.99 5.95
CA VAL A 158 1.49 -3.93 4.97
C VAL A 158 0.26 -4.55 5.59
N ARG A 159 -0.86 -3.82 5.60
CA ARG A 159 -2.17 -4.34 5.97
C ARG A 159 -3.04 -4.39 4.74
N ALA A 160 -3.52 -5.58 4.40
CA ALA A 160 -4.54 -5.77 3.38
C ALA A 160 -5.76 -6.37 4.04
N GLU A 161 -6.93 -5.82 3.76
CA GLU A 161 -8.18 -6.28 4.35
C GLU A 161 -9.36 -6.12 3.41
N ARG A 162 -10.36 -6.96 3.62
CA ARG A 162 -11.65 -6.90 2.95
C ARG A 162 -12.73 -7.30 3.94
N TYR A 163 -13.71 -6.42 4.15
CA TYR A 163 -14.80 -6.68 5.11
C TYR A 163 -14.28 -7.11 6.50
N LEU A 164 -13.28 -6.39 7.04
CA LEU A 164 -12.62 -6.68 8.32
C LEU A 164 -11.82 -8.00 8.37
N GLU A 165 -11.77 -8.76 7.28
CA GLU A 165 -10.92 -9.95 7.16
C GLU A 165 -9.56 -9.57 6.58
N SER A 166 -8.49 -10.03 7.22
CA SER A 166 -7.13 -9.80 6.73
C SER A 166 -6.83 -10.68 5.52
N ILE A 167 -6.28 -10.05 4.47
CA ILE A 167 -5.79 -10.73 3.28
C ILE A 167 -4.30 -11.04 3.49
N PRO A 168 -3.86 -12.30 3.37
CA PRO A 168 -2.46 -12.65 3.47
C PRO A 168 -1.66 -12.04 2.32
N CYS A 169 -0.51 -11.48 2.66
CA CYS A 169 0.36 -10.76 1.75
C CYS A 169 1.83 -11.04 2.05
N GLU A 170 2.64 -11.16 1.01
CA GLU A 170 4.08 -11.36 1.07
C GLU A 170 4.77 -10.16 0.42
N LEU A 171 5.66 -9.51 1.17
CA LEU A 171 6.42 -8.35 0.69
C LEU A 171 7.49 -8.82 -0.30
N ASP A 172 7.66 -8.07 -1.40
CA ASP A 172 8.75 -8.31 -2.34
C ASP A 172 10.11 -8.16 -1.64
N ALA A 173 11.12 -8.90 -2.09
CA ALA A 173 12.44 -8.92 -1.45
C ALA A 173 13.12 -7.53 -1.36
N ASP A 174 12.82 -6.63 -2.29
CA ASP A 174 13.31 -5.25 -2.30
C ASP A 174 12.35 -4.24 -1.62
N GLY A 175 11.22 -4.74 -1.11
CA GLY A 175 10.16 -3.95 -0.49
C GLY A 175 9.51 -2.93 -1.43
N SER A 176 9.61 -3.09 -2.75
CA SER A 176 8.98 -2.19 -3.73
C SER A 176 7.53 -2.57 -4.08
N GLY A 177 7.08 -3.73 -3.62
CA GLY A 177 5.72 -4.19 -3.80
C GLY A 177 5.36 -5.33 -2.85
N VAL A 178 4.16 -5.86 -3.05
CA VAL A 178 3.56 -6.91 -2.23
C VAL A 178 2.64 -7.78 -3.08
N HIS A 179 2.79 -9.09 -2.92
CA HIS A 179 1.89 -10.09 -3.49
C HIS A 179 0.86 -10.50 -2.46
N CYS A 180 -0.42 -10.45 -2.80
CA CYS A 180 -1.51 -10.78 -1.90
C CYS A 180 -2.44 -11.82 -2.51
N GLN A 181 -3.09 -12.61 -1.66
CA GLN A 181 -4.04 -13.65 -2.07
C GLN A 181 -5.35 -13.52 -1.29
N ASP A 182 -6.35 -12.90 -1.93
CA ASP A 182 -7.72 -12.83 -1.40
C ASP A 182 -8.45 -14.15 -1.65
N ALA A 183 -9.29 -14.57 -0.71
CA ALA A 183 -10.15 -15.75 -0.82
C ALA A 183 -11.43 -15.39 -1.62
N ALA A 184 -11.26 -14.90 -2.84
CA ALA A 184 -12.36 -14.41 -3.67
C ALA A 184 -12.97 -15.54 -4.52
N CYS A 185 -14.31 -15.56 -4.63
CA CYS A 185 -15.02 -16.36 -5.63
C CYS A 185 -15.10 -15.57 -6.95
N PRO A 186 -14.48 -16.02 -8.05
CA PRO A 186 -14.44 -15.28 -9.31
C PRO A 186 -15.80 -14.93 -9.92
N TYR A 187 -16.83 -15.71 -9.59
CA TYR A 187 -18.18 -15.57 -10.13
C TYR A 187 -19.09 -14.66 -9.30
N LYS A 188 -18.67 -14.29 -8.10
CA LYS A 188 -19.47 -13.51 -7.17
C LYS A 188 -19.24 -12.03 -7.39
N GLU A 189 -20.31 -11.24 -7.42
CA GLU A 189 -20.19 -9.79 -7.43
C GLU A 189 -19.54 -9.28 -6.12
N GLU A 190 -18.53 -8.45 -6.28
CA GLU A 190 -17.77 -7.89 -5.17
C GLU A 190 -18.56 -6.79 -4.46
N GLN A 191 -18.95 -7.07 -3.21
CA GLN A 191 -19.71 -6.13 -2.36
C GLN A 191 -18.82 -5.13 -1.63
N TYR A 192 -17.60 -5.53 -1.27
CA TYR A 192 -16.66 -4.73 -0.50
C TYR A 192 -15.35 -4.56 -1.26
N ARG A 193 -14.77 -3.35 -1.17
CA ARG A 193 -13.44 -3.04 -1.71
C ARG A 193 -12.38 -3.69 -0.82
N ILE A 194 -11.27 -4.06 -1.46
CA ILE A 194 -10.02 -4.37 -0.77
C ILE A 194 -9.39 -3.04 -0.34
N SER A 195 -8.93 -2.95 0.89
CA SER A 195 -8.16 -1.83 1.43
C SER A 195 -6.74 -2.30 1.68
N LEU A 196 -5.76 -1.69 1.01
CA LEU A 196 -4.35 -1.96 1.18
C LEU A 196 -3.65 -0.72 1.75
N THR A 197 -3.08 -0.83 2.94
CA THR A 197 -2.31 0.22 3.61
C THR A 197 -0.85 -0.20 3.76
N VAL A 198 0.06 0.62 3.24
CA VAL A 198 1.51 0.44 3.36
C VAL A 198 2.04 1.45 4.38
N TYR A 199 2.57 0.95 5.49
CA TYR A 199 3.30 1.71 6.49
C TYR A 199 4.78 1.66 6.15
N ILE A 200 5.35 2.81 5.81
CA ILE A 200 6.75 2.93 5.41
C ILE A 200 7.39 4.06 6.21
N HIS A 201 8.62 3.86 6.65
CA HIS A 201 9.28 4.85 7.50
C HIS A 201 10.66 5.21 6.99
N SER A 202 11.13 6.38 7.41
CA SER A 202 12.48 6.84 7.16
C SER A 202 12.95 7.62 8.38
N TYR A 203 13.99 7.11 9.03
CA TYR A 203 14.31 7.48 10.40
C TYR A 203 13.07 7.26 11.29
N ALA A 204 12.73 8.22 12.13
CA ALA A 204 11.53 8.15 12.97
C ALA A 204 10.25 8.60 12.24
N ARG A 205 10.32 9.20 11.04
CA ARG A 205 9.12 9.62 10.31
C ARG A 205 8.41 8.41 9.69
N LEU A 206 7.15 8.20 10.04
CA LEU A 206 6.25 7.20 9.48
C LEU A 206 5.25 7.85 8.53
N GLU A 207 5.00 7.20 7.39
CA GLU A 207 3.92 7.56 6.47
C GLU A 207 3.06 6.32 6.19
N ALA A 208 1.76 6.53 6.06
CA ALA A 208 0.81 5.48 5.74
C ALA A 208 0.12 5.79 4.41
N TYR A 209 0.21 4.85 3.47
CA TYR A 209 -0.38 5.00 2.14
C TYR A 209 -1.48 3.98 1.95
N THR A 210 -2.71 4.45 1.76
CA THR A 210 -3.87 3.58 1.56
C THR A 210 -4.37 3.63 0.13
N LYS A 211 -4.67 2.46 -0.44
CA LYS A 211 -5.40 2.32 -1.71
C LYS A 211 -6.59 1.39 -1.50
N SER A 212 -7.76 1.84 -1.95
CA SER A 212 -8.98 1.04 -1.95
C SER A 212 -9.43 0.73 -3.36
N PHE A 213 -9.69 -0.54 -3.68
CA PHE A 213 -10.07 -0.99 -5.02
C PHE A 213 -10.96 -2.25 -4.99
N TYR A 214 -11.71 -2.47 -6.05
CA TYR A 214 -12.26 -3.80 -6.35
C TYR A 214 -11.30 -4.57 -7.24
N LEU A 215 -11.32 -5.91 -7.18
CA LEU A 215 -10.50 -6.73 -8.06
C LEU A 215 -10.81 -6.45 -9.53
N ARG A 216 -12.10 -6.29 -9.88
CA ARG A 216 -12.54 -5.89 -11.24
C ARG A 216 -11.97 -4.58 -11.77
N GLU A 217 -11.49 -3.70 -10.90
CA GLU A 217 -10.90 -2.41 -11.31
C GLU A 217 -9.42 -2.57 -11.69
N ILE A 218 -8.76 -3.65 -11.24
CA ILE A 218 -7.32 -3.87 -11.41
C ILE A 218 -6.98 -5.11 -12.25
N VAL A 219 -7.99 -5.91 -12.62
CA VAL A 219 -7.81 -7.08 -13.47
C VAL A 219 -7.33 -6.65 -14.85
N ARG A 220 -6.16 -7.15 -15.23
CA ARG A 220 -5.47 -6.84 -16.48
C ARG A 220 -5.12 -8.15 -17.19
N PRO A 221 -5.74 -8.45 -18.35
CA PRO A 221 -5.35 -9.62 -19.12
C PRO A 221 -3.87 -9.58 -19.50
N ALA A 222 -3.24 -10.75 -19.58
CA ALA A 222 -1.88 -10.86 -20.11
C ALA A 222 -1.84 -10.58 -21.62
N VAL A 223 -0.63 -10.49 -22.17
CA VAL A 223 -0.40 -10.36 -23.63
C VAL A 223 -1.02 -11.56 -24.34
N LEU A 224 -1.59 -11.33 -25.53
CA LEU A 224 -2.31 -12.36 -26.28
C LEU A 224 -1.33 -13.32 -26.95
N PRO A 225 -1.41 -14.64 -26.65
CA PRO A 225 -0.55 -15.62 -27.27
C PRO A 225 -0.99 -15.97 -28.70
N ASN A 226 -0.11 -16.67 -29.42
CA ASN A 226 -0.39 -17.29 -30.72
C ASN A 226 -0.93 -16.32 -31.79
N LEU A 227 -0.50 -15.05 -31.76
CA LEU A 227 -0.83 -14.08 -32.78
C LEU A 227 -0.23 -14.51 -34.13
N ARG A 228 -1.09 -14.85 -35.08
CA ARG A 228 -0.71 -15.40 -36.39
C ARG A 228 -1.53 -14.78 -37.51
N ILE A 229 -0.92 -14.73 -38.69
CA ILE A 229 -1.55 -14.27 -39.93
C ILE A 229 -1.83 -15.45 -40.86
N SER A 230 -3.04 -15.50 -41.40
CA SER A 230 -3.50 -16.46 -42.39
C SER A 230 -3.88 -15.74 -43.68
N GLN A 231 -3.51 -16.32 -44.83
CA GLN A 231 -3.78 -15.77 -46.17
C GLN A 231 -3.33 -14.30 -46.37
N GLY A 232 -2.35 -13.83 -45.58
CA GLY A 232 -1.80 -12.47 -45.66
C GLY A 232 -2.73 -11.34 -45.21
N LYS A 233 -3.92 -11.65 -44.68
CA LYS A 233 -4.93 -10.64 -44.31
C LYS A 233 -5.76 -10.96 -43.06
N ASN A 234 -5.85 -12.23 -42.66
CA ASN A 234 -6.68 -12.64 -41.53
C ASN A 234 -5.81 -12.99 -40.32
N PHE A 235 -5.90 -12.16 -39.28
CA PHE A 235 -5.18 -12.30 -38.04
C PHE A 235 -6.01 -13.10 -37.03
N SER A 236 -5.36 -13.96 -36.25
CA SER A 236 -5.98 -14.68 -35.14
C SER A 236 -5.04 -14.77 -33.96
N TRP A 237 -5.60 -14.86 -32.76
CA TRP A 237 -4.89 -14.96 -31.49
C TRP A 237 -5.71 -15.82 -30.51
N ASP A 238 -5.11 -16.22 -29.40
CA ASP A 238 -5.82 -16.95 -28.36
C ASP A 238 -6.06 -16.07 -27.12
N TYR A 239 -6.96 -16.51 -26.24
CA TYR A 239 -7.05 -15.94 -24.89
C TYR A 239 -5.77 -16.26 -24.12
N PRO A 240 -5.29 -15.38 -23.22
CA PRO A 240 -4.13 -15.71 -22.40
C PRO A 240 -4.43 -16.88 -21.45
N ASP A 241 -3.48 -17.79 -21.26
CA ASP A 241 -3.66 -18.95 -20.37
C ASP A 241 -3.94 -18.56 -18.91
N SER A 242 -3.43 -17.40 -18.49
CA SER A 242 -3.66 -16.83 -17.17
C SER A 242 -5.07 -16.27 -16.98
N TRP A 243 -5.83 -16.07 -18.05
CA TRP A 243 -7.18 -15.50 -17.98
C TRP A 243 -8.19 -16.49 -17.40
N GLU A 244 -9.24 -15.96 -16.80
CA GLU A 244 -10.23 -16.77 -16.09
C GLU A 244 -11.09 -17.59 -17.07
N LYS A 245 -11.50 -18.79 -16.63
CA LYS A 245 -12.32 -19.72 -17.42
C LYS A 245 -13.65 -19.98 -16.71
N PRO A 246 -14.74 -20.22 -17.47
CA PRO A 246 -14.81 -20.31 -18.93
C PRO A 246 -14.84 -18.93 -19.61
N SER A 247 -14.29 -18.83 -20.82
CA SER A 247 -14.28 -17.57 -21.61
C SER A 247 -15.67 -17.10 -22.05
N THR A 248 -16.68 -17.97 -21.98
CA THR A 248 -18.08 -17.59 -22.19
C THR A 248 -18.64 -16.72 -21.07
N PHE A 249 -18.09 -16.86 -19.86
CA PHE A 249 -18.45 -16.03 -18.71
C PHE A 249 -17.46 -14.87 -18.55
N PHE A 250 -16.15 -15.18 -18.56
CA PHE A 250 -15.08 -14.18 -18.50
C PHE A 250 -14.70 -13.72 -19.90
N GLY A 251 -15.64 -13.09 -20.60
CA GLY A 251 -15.44 -12.60 -21.95
C GLY A 251 -14.42 -11.47 -22.02
N LEU A 252 -13.51 -11.54 -22.99
CA LEU A 252 -12.65 -10.44 -23.38
C LEU A 252 -13.20 -9.78 -24.64
N HIS A 253 -12.97 -8.48 -24.75
CA HIS A 253 -12.98 -7.79 -26.04
C HIS A 253 -11.57 -7.31 -26.40
N PHE A 254 -11.37 -7.05 -27.68
CA PHE A 254 -10.07 -6.79 -28.27
C PHE A 254 -10.07 -5.44 -28.94
N GLU A 255 -9.01 -4.68 -28.70
CA GLU A 255 -8.72 -3.46 -29.44
C GLU A 255 -7.63 -3.76 -30.45
N ILE A 256 -7.91 -3.40 -31.69
CA ILE A 256 -7.08 -3.69 -32.84
C ILE A 256 -6.60 -2.40 -33.43
N LYS A 257 -5.34 -2.39 -33.83
CA LYS A 257 -4.71 -1.25 -34.45
C LYS A 257 -3.71 -1.71 -35.49
N ALA A 258 -3.72 -1.07 -36.65
CA ALA A 258 -2.64 -1.19 -37.61
C ALA A 258 -1.88 0.14 -37.66
N VAL A 259 -0.57 0.10 -37.46
CA VAL A 259 0.30 1.28 -37.51
C VAL A 259 1.27 1.19 -38.70
N PRO A 260 1.80 2.31 -39.22
CA PRO A 260 2.82 2.27 -40.25
C PRO A 260 4.03 1.42 -39.85
N TYR A 261 4.68 0.77 -40.81
CA TYR A 261 5.89 0.00 -40.55
C TYR A 261 6.99 0.86 -39.91
N GLY A 262 7.63 0.33 -38.87
CA GLY A 262 8.61 1.05 -38.07
C GLY A 262 8.02 1.87 -36.92
N HIS A 263 6.68 2.02 -36.83
CA HIS A 263 6.02 2.64 -35.69
C HIS A 263 5.68 1.61 -34.61
N SER A 264 5.69 2.09 -33.35
CA SER A 264 5.25 1.31 -32.19
C SER A 264 3.72 1.27 -32.09
N CYS A 265 3.17 0.18 -31.55
CA CYS A 265 1.75 0.07 -31.21
C CYS A 265 1.26 1.17 -30.26
N HIS A 266 2.18 1.77 -29.49
CA HIS A 266 1.89 2.91 -28.60
C HIS A 266 1.80 4.26 -29.33
N SER A 267 2.16 4.36 -30.61
CA SER A 267 2.09 5.60 -31.40
C SER A 267 0.67 6.18 -31.44
N GLY A 268 0.50 7.50 -31.48
CA GLY A 268 -0.82 8.11 -31.73
C GLY A 268 -1.32 7.89 -33.16
N GLU A 269 -0.41 7.63 -34.10
CA GLU A 269 -0.74 7.43 -35.51
C GLU A 269 -1.21 6.00 -35.78
N PHE A 270 -2.29 5.86 -36.55
CA PHE A 270 -2.81 4.58 -37.00
C PHE A 270 -3.38 4.67 -38.40
N ILE A 271 -3.25 3.57 -39.14
CA ILE A 271 -3.89 3.36 -40.44
C ILE A 271 -5.33 2.88 -40.21
N MET A 272 -5.51 2.04 -39.19
CA MET A 272 -6.80 1.45 -38.83
C MET A 272 -6.86 1.23 -37.33
N PHE A 273 -8.06 1.42 -36.78
CA PHE A 273 -8.39 1.17 -35.39
C PHE A 273 -9.79 0.57 -35.34
N ASN A 274 -9.96 -0.55 -34.63
CA ASN A 274 -11.27 -1.19 -34.46
C ASN A 274 -11.35 -1.97 -33.13
N ARG A 275 -12.55 -2.40 -32.77
CA ARG A 275 -12.81 -3.31 -31.66
C ARG A 275 -13.59 -4.53 -32.12
N THR A 276 -13.31 -5.66 -31.50
CA THR A 276 -14.01 -6.93 -31.78
C THR A 276 -14.07 -7.78 -30.52
N GLU A 277 -15.06 -8.67 -30.44
CA GLU A 277 -15.13 -9.70 -29.40
C GLU A 277 -14.60 -11.05 -29.90
N HIS A 278 -14.37 -11.17 -31.21
CA HIS A 278 -13.82 -12.36 -31.83
C HIS A 278 -12.31 -12.39 -31.71
N THR A 279 -11.75 -13.59 -31.59
CA THR A 279 -10.31 -13.85 -31.56
C THR A 279 -9.65 -13.82 -32.94
N SER A 280 -10.30 -13.19 -33.90
CA SER A 280 -9.81 -13.04 -35.27
C SER A 280 -10.30 -11.74 -35.90
N TYR A 281 -9.52 -11.22 -36.84
CA TYR A 281 -9.88 -10.02 -37.58
C TYR A 281 -9.22 -9.99 -38.96
N GLU A 282 -10.02 -9.65 -39.98
CA GLU A 282 -9.58 -9.53 -41.36
C GLU A 282 -9.30 -8.07 -41.74
N ILE A 283 -8.14 -7.84 -42.37
CA ILE A 283 -7.75 -6.53 -42.90
C ILE A 283 -8.19 -6.38 -44.36
N ASN A 284 -9.01 -5.36 -44.61
CA ASN A 284 -9.62 -5.11 -45.93
C ASN A 284 -8.97 -3.95 -46.71
N PHE A 285 -7.76 -3.51 -46.35
CA PHE A 285 -7.04 -2.46 -47.09
C PHE A 285 -5.79 -3.00 -47.80
N LYS A 286 -5.45 -2.38 -48.95
CA LYS A 286 -4.31 -2.78 -49.79
C LYS A 286 -2.99 -2.75 -49.00
N PRO A 287 -2.04 -3.66 -49.30
CA PRO A 287 -0.82 -3.80 -48.50
C PRO A 287 0.05 -2.54 -48.56
N LYS A 288 0.00 -1.75 -47.50
CA LYS A 288 1.13 -0.94 -47.05
C LYS A 288 1.94 -1.81 -46.09
N LYS A 289 3.25 -1.61 -45.94
CA LYS A 289 3.94 -2.24 -44.81
C LYS A 289 3.35 -1.64 -43.52
N TYR A 290 2.82 -2.48 -42.63
CA TYR A 290 2.23 -2.09 -41.35
C TYR A 290 2.66 -3.04 -40.24
N VAL A 291 2.44 -2.63 -39.00
CA VAL A 291 2.51 -3.50 -37.82
C VAL A 291 1.10 -3.68 -37.30
N PHE A 292 0.66 -4.93 -37.18
CA PHE A 292 -0.62 -5.28 -36.57
C PHE A 292 -0.46 -5.36 -35.06
N CYS A 293 -1.34 -4.69 -34.33
CA CYS A 293 -1.33 -4.60 -32.89
C CYS A 293 -2.70 -5.02 -32.35
N VAL A 294 -2.70 -5.87 -31.31
CA VAL A 294 -3.91 -6.27 -30.62
C VAL A 294 -3.69 -6.34 -29.12
N ARG A 295 -4.67 -5.88 -28.34
CA ARG A 295 -4.69 -5.98 -26.88
C ARG A 295 -6.08 -6.31 -26.38
N ALA A 296 -6.18 -6.83 -25.17
CA ALA A 296 -7.44 -7.27 -24.57
C ALA A 296 -7.81 -6.49 -23.32
N GLN A 297 -9.10 -6.46 -23.02
CA GLN A 297 -9.67 -5.95 -21.79
C GLN A 297 -10.89 -6.82 -21.45
N ASP A 298 -11.22 -6.91 -20.18
CA ASP A 298 -12.50 -7.50 -19.77
C ASP A 298 -13.65 -6.79 -20.50
N LYS A 299 -14.59 -7.57 -21.04
CA LYS A 299 -15.74 -7.05 -21.78
C LYS A 299 -16.77 -6.38 -20.87
N HIS A 300 -16.93 -6.89 -19.65
CA HIS A 300 -17.99 -6.53 -18.72
C HIS A 300 -17.53 -5.48 -17.70
N THR A 301 -16.24 -5.41 -17.45
CA THR A 301 -15.64 -4.47 -16.51
C THR A 301 -14.78 -3.46 -17.25
N ARG A 302 -14.73 -2.21 -16.79
CA ARG A 302 -13.88 -1.16 -17.37
C ARG A 302 -12.46 -1.22 -16.81
N GLY A 303 -11.93 -2.42 -16.56
CA GLY A 303 -10.59 -2.66 -16.04
C GLY A 303 -9.49 -2.22 -17.02
N PRO A 304 -8.20 -2.33 -16.66
CA PRO A 304 -7.10 -1.93 -17.54
C PRO A 304 -6.95 -2.81 -18.80
N TRP A 305 -6.52 -2.21 -19.91
CA TRP A 305 -6.10 -2.93 -21.11
C TRP A 305 -4.79 -3.68 -20.91
N SER A 306 -4.65 -4.87 -21.50
CA SER A 306 -3.39 -5.60 -21.61
C SER A 306 -2.31 -4.78 -22.34
N GLN A 307 -1.06 -5.23 -22.26
CA GLN A 307 -0.03 -4.74 -23.18
C GLN A 307 -0.35 -5.17 -24.63
N TRP A 308 0.20 -4.42 -25.59
CA TRP A 308 0.05 -4.74 -27.01
C TRP A 308 0.80 -6.02 -27.38
N SER A 309 0.12 -6.90 -28.10
CA SER A 309 0.72 -8.00 -28.87
C SER A 309 0.88 -7.51 -30.29
N GLN A 310 2.00 -7.82 -30.94
CA GLN A 310 2.30 -7.28 -32.27
C GLN A 310 2.76 -8.34 -33.27
N CYS A 311 2.41 -8.16 -34.54
CA CYS A 311 2.85 -8.97 -35.66
C CYS A 311 3.23 -8.04 -36.83
N THR A 312 4.38 -8.28 -37.44
CA THR A 312 4.91 -7.54 -38.59
C THR A 312 4.82 -8.34 -39.87
#